data_AF-A0A8S2V7T3-F1
#
_entry.id   AF-A0A8S2V7T3-F1
#
_cell.length_a   1.000
_cell.length_b   1.000
_cell.length_c   1.000
_cell.angle_alpha   90.00
_cell.angle_beta   90.00
_cell.angle_gamma   90.00
#
_symmetry.space_group_name_H-M   'P 1'
#
loop_
_entity.id
_entity.type
_entity.pdbx_description
1 polymer ?
#
loop_
_entity_poly.entity_id
_entity_poly.type
_entity_poly.pdbx_seq_one_letter_code
_entity_poly.pdbx_strand_id
1 'polypeptide(L)' 'RQFQRFGVTPENPEEYIRRYGATLFDSHSLLQQARTVGVVEDIVSY' A
#
# COMPACT_ATOMS: atom_id res chain seq x y z
N ARG A 1 24.99 -8.71 -14.05
CA ARG A 1 23.56 -8.66 -14.40
C ARG A 1 22.98 -7.37 -13.82
N GLN A 2 22.72 -6.35 -14.62
CA GLN A 2 21.98 -5.17 -14.17
C GLN A 2 20.49 -5.47 -14.32
N PHE A 3 19.76 -5.51 -13.21
CA PHE A 3 18.31 -5.63 -13.22
C PHE A 3 17.72 -4.25 -13.46
N GLN A 4 17.41 -3.93 -14.72
CA GLN A 4 16.58 -2.77 -15.03
C GLN A 4 15.14 -3.15 -14.67
N ARG A 5 14.56 -2.47 -13.68
CA ARG A 5 13.14 -2.64 -13.32
C ARG A 5 12.30 -1.96 -14.39
N PHE A 6 11.99 -2.68 -15.45
CA PHE A 6 11.06 -2.21 -16.48
C PHE A 6 9.70 -1.90 -15.84
N GLY A 7 9.20 -0.68 -16.05
CA GLY A 7 7.91 -0.22 -15.53
C GLY A 7 7.95 0.54 -14.20
N VAL A 8 9.12 0.74 -13.59
CA VAL A 8 9.27 1.61 -12.42
C VAL A 8 9.86 2.94 -12.86
N THR A 9 9.00 3.91 -13.15
CA THR A 9 9.41 5.29 -13.36
C THR A 9 9.77 5.90 -12.00
N PRO A 10 10.98 6.45 -11.81
CA PRO A 10 11.28 7.18 -10.58
C PRO A 10 10.38 8.41 -10.52
N GLU A 11 9.44 8.41 -9.58
CA GLU A 11 8.54 9.53 -9.30
C GLU A 11 8.94 10.16 -7.95
N ASN A 12 8.85 11.49 -7.87
CA ASN A 12 9.07 12.19 -6.61
C ASN A 12 7.94 11.81 -5.62
N PRO A 13 8.24 11.32 -4.41
CA PRO A 13 7.24 10.98 -3.41
C PRO A 13 6.28 12.12 -3.08
N GLU A 14 6.75 13.36 -3.04
CA GLU A 14 5.92 14.54 -2.74
C GLU A 14 4.92 14.82 -3.86
N GLU A 15 5.35 14.69 -5.12
CA GLU A 15 4.48 14.81 -6.30
C GLU A 15 3.42 13.71 -6.34
N TYR A 16 3.80 12.48 -6.01
CA TYR A 16 2.89 11.34 -5.92
C TYR A 16 1.82 11.57 -4.84
N ILE A 17 2.23 11.97 -3.63
CA ILE A 17 1.32 12.26 -2.52
C ILE A 17 0.43 13.46 -2.87
N ARG A 18 0.95 14.49 -3.53
CA ARG A 18 0.11 15.62 -3.98
C ARG A 18 -0.97 15.19 -4.96
N ARG A 19 -0.64 14.28 -5.89
CA ARG A 19 -1.57 13.83 -6.94
C ARG A 19 -2.58 12.81 -6.43
N TYR A 20 -2.16 11.88 -5.58
CA TYR A 20 -2.96 10.72 -5.19
C TYR A 20 -3.26 10.65 -3.69
N GLY A 21 -2.66 11.48 -2.85
CA GLY A 21 -2.72 11.38 -1.39
C GLY A 21 -4.14 11.36 -0.82
N ALA A 22 -5.06 12.11 -1.42
CA ALA A 22 -6.48 12.08 -1.02
C ALA A 22 -7.20 10.77 -1.37
N THR A 23 -6.69 10.02 -2.35
CA THR A 23 -7.22 8.72 -2.79
C THR A 23 -6.45 7.52 -2.22
N LEU A 24 -5.29 7.77 -1.61
CA LEU A 24 -4.55 6.72 -0.93
C LEU A 24 -5.35 6.33 0.31
N PHE A 25 -5.76 5.06 0.37
CA PHE A 25 -6.33 4.52 1.58
C PHE A 25 -5.30 4.63 2.70
N ASP A 26 -5.71 5.21 3.82
CA ASP A 26 -4.89 5.15 5.02
C ASP A 26 -4.78 3.69 5.48
N SER A 27 -3.66 3.36 6.13
CA SER A 27 -3.36 1.99 6.55
C SER A 27 -4.40 1.43 7.53
N HIS A 28 -5.05 2.29 8.31
CA HIS A 28 -6.08 1.88 9.26
C HIS A 28 -7.38 1.49 8.54
N SER A 29 -7.80 2.26 7.54
CA SER A 29 -8.93 1.98 6.66
C SER A 29 -8.71 0.69 5.87
N LEU A 30 -7.49 0.46 5.36
CA LEU A 30 -7.13 -0.80 4.70
C LEU A 30 -7.28 -2.00 5.64
N LEU A 31 -6.74 -1.89 6.86
CA LEU A 31 -6.83 -2.96 7.86
C LEU A 31 -8.27 -3.21 8.30
N GLN A 32 -9.05 -2.14 8.49
CA GLN A 32 -10.47 -2.25 8.85
C GLN A 32 -11.24 -2.97 7.74
N GLN A 33 -11.06 -2.56 6.48
CA GLN A 33 -11.73 -3.21 5.35
C GLN A 33 -11.30 -4.67 5.20
N ALA A 34 -10.00 -4.97 5.34
CA ALA A 34 -9.49 -6.34 5.33
C ALA A 34 -10.12 -7.23 6.42
N ARG A 35 -10.32 -6.68 7.64
CA ARG A 35 -11.04 -7.38 8.71
C ARG A 35 -12.50 -7.60 8.35
N THR A 36 -13.17 -6.58 7.80
CA THR A 36 -14.59 -6.67 7.38
C THR A 36 -14.80 -7.75 6.31
N VAL A 37 -13.85 -7.91 5.38
CA VAL A 37 -13.93 -8.94 4.34
C VAL A 37 -13.36 -10.31 4.78
N GLY A 38 -12.93 -10.45 6.03
CA GLY A 38 -12.41 -11.72 6.58
C GLY A 38 -11.02 -12.12 6.06
N VAL A 39 -10.23 -11.17 5.56
CA VAL A 39 -8.89 -11.39 4.96
C VAL A 39 -7.77 -11.24 6.01
N VAL A 40 -8.09 -11.11 7.29
CA VAL A 40 -7.10 -11.06 8.36
C VAL A 40 -7.09 -12.40 9.10
N GLU A 41 -6.05 -13.20 8.85
CA GLU A 41 -5.70 -14.29 9.74
C GLU A 41 -5.10 -13.71 11.01
N ASP A 42 -5.74 -13.98 12.15
CA ASP A 42 -5.22 -13.59 13.45
C ASP A 42 -3.97 -14.44 13.72
N ILE A 43 -2.80 -13.81 13.84
CA ILE A 43 -1.58 -14.51 14.25
C ILE A 43 -1.70 -14.73 15.76
N VAL A 44 -2.38 -15.81 16.14
CA VAL A 44 -2.46 -16.25 17.53
C VAL A 44 -1.09 -16.82 17.91
N SER A 45 -0.24 -15.99 18.52
CA SER A 45 0.97 -16.48 19.19
C SER A 45 0.56 -17.10 20.51
N TYR A 46 0.73 -18.42 20.63
CA TYR A 46 0.59 -19.16 21.89
C TYR A 46 1.90 -19.08 22.70
#